data_AF-A0A7Y4VQ66-F1
#
_entry.id   AF-A0A7Y4VQ66-F1
#
_cell.length_a   1.000
_cell.length_b   1.000
_cell.length_c   1.000
_cell.angle_alpha   90.00
_cell.angle_beta   90.00
_cell.angle_gamma   90.00
#
_symmetry.space_group_name_H-M   'P 1'
#
loop_
_entity.id
_entity.type
_entity.pdbx_description
1 polymer ?
#
loop_
_entity_poly.entity_id
_entity_poly.type
_entity_poly.pdbx_seq_one_letter_code
_entity_poly.pdbx_strand_id
1 'polypeptide(L)' 'MLLFRSEETVKAWCTARGLPVRPLINLDQLWFLAQAWYENRLTVDSRRPGPDEMTAIFARVGLTGPFWDPKADRL' A
#
# COMPACT_ATOMS: atom_id res chain seq x y z
N MET A 1 -4.99 -9.08 2.40
CA MET A 1 -4.16 -8.85 1.20
C MET A 1 -4.05 -10.17 0.47
N LEU A 2 -4.35 -10.20 -0.84
CA LEU A 2 -4.22 -11.40 -1.67
C LEU A 2 -2.94 -11.32 -2.50
N LEU A 3 -2.23 -12.43 -2.65
CA LEU A 3 -1.02 -12.51 -3.48
C LEU A 3 -1.36 -13.19 -4.81
N PHE A 4 -0.83 -12.62 -5.88
CA PHE A 4 -0.99 -13.13 -7.23
C PHE A 4 0.37 -13.19 -7.93
N ARG A 5 0.49 -14.13 -8.88
CA ARG A 5 1.71 -14.27 -9.67
C ARG A 5 2.00 -13.03 -10.53
N SER A 6 0.95 -12.38 -11.03
CA SER A 6 1.06 -11.23 -11.92
C SER A 6 -0.23 -10.41 -11.94
N GLU A 7 -0.18 -9.21 -12.52
CA GLU A 7 -1.32 -8.31 -12.68
C GLU A 7 -2.41 -8.90 -13.58
N GLU A 8 -2.04 -9.67 -14.61
CA GLU A 8 -2.99 -10.35 -15.49
C GLU A 8 -3.83 -11.35 -14.71
N THR A 9 -3.22 -12.05 -13.74
CA THR A 9 -3.91 -13.02 -12.90
C THR A 9 -4.93 -12.31 -11.99
N VAL A 10 -4.61 -11.10 -11.49
CA VAL A 10 -5.55 -10.28 -10.72
C VAL A 10 -6.74 -9.87 -11.58
N LYS A 11 -6.47 -9.34 -12.78
CA LYS A 11 -7.50 -8.89 -13.72
C LYS A 11 -8.45 -10.04 -14.09
N ALA A 12 -7.92 -11.22 -14.42
CA ALA A 12 -8.71 -12.41 -14.72
C ALA A 12 -9.57 -12.87 -13.53
N TRP A 13 -8.99 -12.88 -12.32
CA TRP A 13 -9.69 -13.26 -11.10
C TRP A 13 -10.84 -12.30 -10.75
N CYS A 14 -10.63 -10.99 -10.94
CA CYS A 14 -11.62 -9.93 -10.76
C CYS A 14 -12.77 -10.07 -11.77
N THR A 15 -12.46 -10.21 -13.06
CA THR A 15 -13.45 -10.40 -14.13
C THR A 15 -14.35 -11.62 -13.86
N ALA A 16 -13.75 -12.75 -13.50
CA ALA A 16 -14.49 -13.99 -13.20
C ALA A 16 -15.45 -13.86 -12.01
N ARG A 17 -15.28 -12.84 -11.16
CA ARG A 17 -16.08 -12.60 -9.95
C ARG A 17 -16.95 -11.34 -10.05
N GLY A 18 -16.92 -10.62 -11.17
CA GLY A 18 -17.61 -9.34 -11.30
C GLY A 18 -17.11 -8.27 -10.33
N LEU A 19 -15.83 -8.33 -9.91
CA LEU A 19 -15.22 -7.38 -8.98
C LEU A 19 -14.40 -6.32 -9.73
N PRO A 20 -14.41 -5.05 -9.29
CA PRO A 20 -13.51 -4.05 -9.85
C PRO A 20 -12.07 -4.35 -9.45
N VAL A 21 -11.13 -4.05 -10.36
CA VAL A 21 -9.70 -4.08 -10.02
C VAL A 21 -9.40 -2.89 -9.11
N ARG A 22 -8.80 -3.16 -7.95
CA ARG A 22 -8.36 -2.15 -6.98
C ARG A 22 -6.86 -1.86 -7.19
N PRO A 23 -6.33 -0.75 -6.64
CA PRO A 23 -4.90 -0.46 -6.70
C PRO A 23 -4.05 -1.65 -6.25
N LEU A 24 -3.00 -1.92 -7.00
CA LEU A 24 -2.08 -3.02 -6.78
C LEU A 24 -0.77 -2.48 -6.18
N ILE A 25 -0.08 -3.34 -5.45
CA ILE A 25 1.31 -3.12 -5.04
C ILE A 25 2.14 -4.30 -5.53
N ASN A 26 3.34 -4.03 -6.02
CA ASN A 26 4.31 -5.08 -6.32
C ASN A 26 5.15 -5.42 -5.08
N LEU A 27 5.97 -6.46 -5.18
CA LEU A 27 6.77 -6.93 -4.04
C LEU A 27 7.84 -5.92 -3.60
N ASP A 28 8.43 -5.17 -4.52
CA ASP A 28 9.45 -4.16 -4.19
C ASP A 28 8.84 -2.99 -3.40
N GLN A 29 7.66 -2.53 -3.83
CA GLN A 29 6.87 -1.53 -3.11
C GLN A 29 6.49 -2.05 -1.73
N LEU A 30 5.95 -3.26 -1.62
CA LEU A 30 5.59 -3.87 -0.33
C LEU A 30 6.80 -4.00 0.61
N TRP A 31 7.95 -4.41 0.08
CA TRP A 31 9.19 -4.55 0.84
C TRP A 31 9.68 -3.20 1.38
N PHE A 32 9.65 -2.17 0.54
CA PHE A 32 9.98 -0.82 0.97
C PHE A 32 9.03 -0.32 2.08
N LEU A 33 7.72 -0.54 1.93
CA LEU A 33 6.75 -0.17 2.97
C LEU A 33 7.02 -0.94 4.28
N ALA A 34 7.33 -2.24 4.20
CA ALA A 34 7.67 -3.00 5.40
C ALA A 34 8.88 -2.42 6.13
N GLN A 35 9.95 -2.09 5.39
CA GLN A 35 11.12 -1.45 5.99
C GLN A 35 10.75 -0.11 6.63
N ALA A 36 10.05 0.77 5.92
CA ALA A 36 9.67 2.09 6.44
C ALA A 36 8.78 2.03 7.70
N TRP A 37 7.89 1.03 7.81
CA TRP A 37 7.04 0.87 8.98
C TRP A 37 7.73 0.22 10.17
N TYR A 38 8.73 -0.63 9.92
CA TYR A 38 9.35 -1.46 10.95
C TYR A 38 10.80 -1.11 11.26
N GLU A 39 11.38 -0.11 10.60
CA GLU A 39 12.78 0.33 10.76
C GLU A 39 13.17 0.53 12.24
N ASN A 40 12.31 1.17 13.02
CA ASN A 40 12.56 1.48 14.43
C ASN A 40 11.70 0.65 15.40
N ARG A 41 11.14 -0.49 14.96
CA ARG A 41 10.10 -1.22 15.70
C ARG A 41 10.48 -1.65 17.12
N LEU A 42 11.77 -1.85 17.36
CA LEU A 42 12.31 -2.29 18.65
C LEU A 42 12.84 -1.13 19.52
N THR A 43 12.55 0.11 19.15
CA THR A 43 12.92 1.32 19.89
C THR A 43 11.71 1.91 20.62
N VAL A 44 11.96 2.69 21.69
CA VAL A 44 10.90 3.40 22.43
C VAL A 44 10.18 4.44 21.56
N ASP A 45 10.86 4.97 20.56
CA ASP A 45 10.32 5.96 19.61
C ASP A 45 9.46 5.32 18.52
N SER A 46 9.27 3.98 18.55
CA SER A 46 8.44 3.30 17.57
C SER A 46 7.00 3.78 17.66
N ARG A 47 6.55 4.41 16.57
CA ARG A 47 5.16 4.83 16.40
C ARG A 47 4.73 4.60 14.97
N ARG A 48 3.42 4.50 14.79
CA ARG A 48 2.82 4.56 13.46
C ARG A 48 3.13 5.94 12.83
N PRO A 49 3.52 5.99 11.55
CA PRO A 49 3.65 7.27 10.83
C PRO A 49 2.33 8.06 10.86
N GLY A 50 2.41 9.37 10.98
CA GLY A 50 1.26 10.27 10.84
C GLY A 50 0.77 10.34 9.38
N PRO A 51 -0.41 10.93 9.12
CA PRO A 51 -0.98 11.00 7.76
C PRO A 51 -0.03 11.60 6.72
N ASP A 52 0.63 12.72 7.05
CA ASP A 52 1.56 13.39 6.12
C ASP A 52 2.81 12.55 5.85
N GLU A 53 3.31 11.86 6.88
CA GLU A 53 4.45 10.94 6.76
C GLU A 53 4.08 9.73 5.90
N MET A 54 2.88 9.17 6.07
CA MET A 54 2.39 8.07 5.22
C MET A 54 2.29 8.48 3.76
N THR A 55 1.73 9.65 3.46
CA THR A 55 1.67 10.19 2.09
C THR A 55 3.06 10.31 1.48
N ALA A 56 4.03 10.83 2.24
CA ALA A 56 5.42 10.92 1.79
C ALA A 56 6.06 9.54 1.55
N ILE A 57 5.81 8.57 2.44
CA ILE A 57 6.33 7.20 2.29
C ILE A 57 5.74 6.51 1.04
N PHE A 58 4.43 6.64 0.80
CA PHE A 58 3.77 6.09 -0.40
C PHE A 58 4.30 6.73 -1.68
N ALA A 59 4.46 8.05 -1.70
CA ALA A 59 4.96 8.78 -2.87
C ALA A 59 6.37 8.33 -3.28
N ARG A 60 7.24 7.95 -2.33
CA ARG A 60 8.59 7.43 -2.61
C ARG A 60 8.61 6.15 -3.46
N VAL A 61 7.51 5.40 -3.47
CA VAL A 61 7.38 4.16 -4.24
C VAL A 61 6.31 4.25 -5.34
N GLY A 62 5.92 5.48 -5.71
CA GLY A 62 4.95 5.74 -6.78
C GLY A 62 3.50 5.43 -6.42
N LEU A 63 3.21 5.12 -5.16
CA LEU A 63 1.85 4.91 -4.67
C LEU A 63 1.20 6.28 -4.42
N THR A 64 0.44 6.75 -5.40
CA THR A 64 -0.15 8.11 -5.40
C THR A 64 -1.62 8.07 -5.84
N GLY A 65 -2.35 9.13 -5.50
CA GLY A 65 -3.78 9.27 -5.82
C GLY A 65 -4.70 9.04 -4.62
N PRO A 66 -6.02 9.23 -4.79
CA PRO A 66 -6.97 9.34 -3.67
C PRO A 66 -7.03 8.12 -2.76
N PHE A 67 -6.80 6.92 -3.31
CA PHE A 67 -6.78 5.68 -2.52
C PHE A 67 -5.62 5.64 -1.50
N TRP A 68 -4.51 6.31 -1.80
CA TRP A 68 -3.31 6.32 -0.95
C TRP A 68 -3.25 7.54 -0.03
N ASP A 69 -4.33 8.34 0.05
CA ASP A 69 -4.43 9.46 0.98
C ASP A 69 -5.06 8.99 2.31
N PRO A 70 -4.30 8.94 3.42
CA PRO A 70 -4.83 8.54 4.73
C PRO A 70 -5.88 9.51 5.29
N LYS A 71 -6.03 10.70 4.69
CA LYS A 71 -7.05 11.69 5.09
C LYS A 71 -8.37 11.49 4.35
N ALA A 72 -8.39 10.69 3.27
CA ALA A 72 -9.60 10.46 2.47
C ALA A 72 -10.71 9.72 3.24
N ASP A 73 -10.36 8.96 4.28
CA ASP A 73 -11.32 8.22 5.13
C ASP A 73 -12.08 9.10 6.15
N ARG A 74 -11.86 10.43 6.18
CA ARG A 74 -12.47 11.36 7.15
C ARG A 74 -13.76 12.06 6.66
N LEU A 75 -14.37 11.56 5.59
CA LEU A 75 -15.64 12.05 5.05
C LEU A 75 -16.80 11.13 5.39
#